data_AF-A0A8C2Y289-F1
#
_entry.id   AF-A0A8C2Y289-F1
#
_cell.length_a   1.000
_cell.length_b   1.000
_cell.length_c   1.000
_cell.angle_alpha   90.00
_cell.angle_beta   90.00
_cell.angle_gamma   90.00
#
_symmetry.space_group_name_H-M   'P 1'
#
loop_
_entity.id
_entity.type
_entity.pdbx_description
1 polymer ?
#
loop_
_entity_poly.entity_id
_entity_poly.type
_entity_poly.pdbx_seq_one_letter_code
_entity_poly.pdbx_strand_id
1 'polypeptide(L)'
;MAMTGSTPCSSMSSHTKERVTMTKVTLENFYSNLIMLISYVFIFRQKKLEKVMEEEGLKDEEKRLRRSAHARKETETRLGLEDFESLKVIGRGAFGEVKTPELLIKYRNPTAH
;
A
#
# COMPACT_ATOMS: atom_id res chain seq x y z
N MET A 1 54.01 11.95 28.78
CA MET A 1 52.59 11.82 29.20
C MET A 1 51.74 12.15 27.98
N ALA A 2 51.02 11.18 27.42
CA ALA A 2 50.16 11.37 26.25
C ALA A 2 48.76 11.78 26.73
N MET A 3 48.35 13.01 26.44
CA MET A 3 46.98 13.47 26.63
C MET A 3 46.15 13.01 25.44
N THR A 4 45.50 11.86 25.55
CA THR A 4 44.41 11.49 24.65
C THR A 4 43.21 12.40 24.97
N GLY A 5 43.17 13.58 24.34
CA GLY A 5 42.02 14.47 24.40
C GLY A 5 40.80 13.73 23.85
N SER A 6 39.90 13.36 24.74
CA SER A 6 38.57 12.90 24.40
C SER A 6 37.89 14.00 23.58
N THR A 7 37.65 13.71 22.31
CA THR A 7 36.77 14.51 21.47
C THR A 7 35.42 14.60 22.18
N PRO A 8 34.90 15.79 22.50
CA PRO A 8 33.57 15.89 23.07
C PRO A 8 32.62 15.35 22.01
N CYS A 9 31.99 14.21 22.30
CA CYS A 9 30.88 13.71 21.51
C CYS A 9 29.85 14.83 21.47
N SER A 10 29.76 15.51 20.34
CA SER A 10 28.82 16.61 20.11
C SER A 10 27.44 16.10 20.49
N SER A 11 26.92 16.54 21.64
CA SER A 11 25.61 16.14 22.13
C SER A 11 24.59 16.52 21.07
N MET A 12 24.10 15.52 20.33
CA MET A 12 23.22 15.77 19.19
C MET A 12 21.96 16.48 19.66
N SER A 13 21.50 17.47 18.88
CA SER A 13 20.30 18.24 19.17
C SER A 13 19.07 17.33 19.25
N SER A 14 18.08 17.73 20.06
CA SER A 14 16.82 17.01 20.23
C SER A 14 16.10 16.77 18.91
N HIS A 15 16.04 17.80 18.05
CA HIS A 15 15.47 17.71 16.70
C HIS A 15 16.12 16.61 15.86
N THR A 16 17.45 16.50 15.86
CA THR A 16 18.15 15.45 15.11
C THR A 16 17.82 14.06 15.65
N LYS A 17 17.72 13.91 16.99
CA LYS A 17 17.32 12.64 17.62
C LYS A 17 15.90 12.24 17.23
N GLU A 18 14.96 13.17 17.23
CA GLU A 18 13.57 12.92 16.81
C GLU A 18 13.48 12.52 15.34
N ARG A 19 14.19 13.23 14.44
CA ARG A 19 14.25 12.91 13.02
C ARG A 19 14.84 11.52 12.76
N VAL A 20 15.88 11.14 13.50
CA VAL A 20 16.46 9.79 13.42
C VAL A 20 15.46 8.74 13.88
N THR A 21 14.77 8.96 14.99
CA THR A 21 13.73 8.03 15.49
C THR A 21 12.60 7.88 14.48
N MET A 22 12.07 8.99 13.94
CA MET A 22 11.03 8.96 12.91
C MET A 22 11.48 8.22 11.66
N THR A 23 12.70 8.47 11.20
CA THR A 23 13.26 7.79 10.01
C THR A 23 13.41 6.30 10.27
N LYS A 24 13.92 5.91 11.44
CA LYS A 24 14.06 4.52 11.84
C LYS A 24 12.72 3.79 11.83
N VAL A 25 11.72 4.34 12.53
CA VAL A 25 10.37 3.76 12.59
C VAL A 25 9.74 3.68 11.20
N THR A 26 9.95 4.70 10.36
CA THR A 26 9.43 4.71 8.98
C THR A 26 10.04 3.57 8.15
N LEU A 27 11.35 3.34 8.27
CA LEU A 27 12.03 2.26 7.56
C LEU A 27 11.59 0.88 8.05
N GLU A 28 11.52 0.69 9.37
CA GLU A 28 11.04 -0.57 9.96
C GLU A 28 9.61 -0.87 9.50
N ASN A 29 8.71 0.12 9.58
CA ASN A 29 7.34 -0.01 9.11
C ASN A 29 7.26 -0.30 7.60
N PHE A 30 8.08 0.38 6.79
CA PHE A 30 8.11 0.15 5.34
C PHE A 30 8.46 -1.31 5.01
N TYR A 31 9.54 -1.85 5.59
CA TYR A 31 9.96 -3.21 5.31
C TYR A 31 9.04 -4.26 5.95
N SER A 32 8.53 -4.05 7.16
CA SER A 32 7.51 -4.93 7.76
C SER A 32 6.26 -5.00 6.88
N ASN A 33 5.80 -3.86 6.36
CA ASN A 33 4.65 -3.83 5.46
C ASN A 33 4.93 -4.51 4.12
N LEU A 34 6.14 -4.36 3.57
CA LEU A 34 6.54 -5.02 2.33
C LEU A 34 6.58 -6.54 2.48
N ILE A 35 7.17 -7.04 3.57
CA ILE A 35 7.21 -8.47 3.88
C ILE A 35 5.80 -9.02 4.10
N MET A 36 4.97 -8.29 4.84
CA MET A 36 3.55 -8.63 5.06
C MET A 36 2.80 -8.69 3.73
N LEU A 37 2.97 -7.70 2.86
CA LEU A 37 2.35 -7.66 1.54
C LEU A 37 2.76 -8.88 0.72
N ILE A 38 4.06 -9.14 0.58
CA ILE A 38 4.55 -10.28 -0.20
C ILE A 38 4.08 -11.61 0.39
N SER A 39 4.23 -11.81 1.70
CA SER A 39 3.86 -13.08 2.35
C SER A 39 2.36 -13.33 2.30
N TYR A 40 1.55 -12.31 2.55
CA TYR A 40 0.10 -12.46 2.58
C TYR A 40 -0.51 -12.51 1.17
N VAL A 41 -0.12 -11.59 0.28
CA VAL A 41 -0.68 -11.49 -1.07
C VAL A 41 -0.14 -12.60 -1.97
N PHE A 42 1.18 -12.77 -2.04
CA PHE A 42 1.76 -13.71 -2.98
C PHE A 42 1.66 -15.16 -2.49
N ILE A 43 1.91 -15.42 -1.20
CA ILE A 43 1.99 -16.80 -0.70
C ILE A 43 0.62 -17.27 -0.19
N PHE A 44 0.00 -16.51 0.72
CA PHE A 44 -1.22 -16.98 1.37
C PHE A 44 -2.43 -16.98 0.44
N ARG A 45 -2.66 -15.91 -0.33
CA ARG A 45 -3.80 -15.83 -1.25
C ARG A 45 -3.66 -16.76 -2.46
N GLN A 46 -2.46 -16.88 -3.03
CA GLN A 46 -2.19 -17.83 -4.13
C GLN A 46 -2.41 -19.28 -3.66
N LYS A 47 -1.84 -19.66 -2.51
CA LYS A 47 -2.01 -21.01 -1.96
C LYS A 47 -3.47 -21.31 -1.61
N LYS A 48 -4.21 -20.32 -1.10
CA LYS A 48 -5.64 -20.45 -0.85
C LYS A 48 -6.42 -20.63 -2.16
N LEU A 49 -6.08 -19.87 -3.20
CA LEU A 49 -6.72 -19.99 -4.51
C LEU A 49 -6.47 -21.37 -5.12
N GLU A 50 -5.24 -21.87 -5.07
CA GLU A 50 -4.90 -23.21 -5.56
C GLU A 50 -5.64 -24.31 -4.81
N LYS A 51 -5.73 -24.20 -3.48
CA LYS A 51 -6.49 -25.15 -2.65
C LYS A 51 -7.98 -25.18 -3.04
N VAL A 52 -8.61 -24.01 -3.21
CA VAL A 52 -10.03 -23.93 -3.63
C VAL A 52 -10.20 -24.49 -5.05
N MET A 53 -9.28 -24.22 -5.97
CA MET A 53 -9.35 -24.72 -7.34
C MET A 53 -9.14 -26.23 -7.45
N GLU A 54 -8.39 -26.82 -6.51
CA GLU A 54 -8.20 -28.26 -6.38
C GLU A 54 -9.44 -28.93 -5.76
N GLU A 55 -10.00 -28.36 -4.69
CA GLU A 55 -11.23 -28.84 -4.04
C GLU A 55 -12.45 -28.77 -4.98
N GLU A 56 -12.57 -27.74 -5.80
CA GLU A 56 -13.66 -27.57 -6.76
C GLU A 56 -13.49 -28.42 -8.05
N GLY A 57 -12.34 -29.08 -8.24
CA GLY A 57 -12.12 -29.97 -9.39
C GLY A 57 -12.26 -29.28 -10.76
N LEU A 58 -11.96 -27.97 -10.83
CA LEU A 58 -12.22 -27.15 -12.01
C LEU A 58 -11.44 -27.62 -13.26
N LYS A 59 -12.05 -27.48 -14.43
CA LYS A 59 -11.39 -27.71 -15.72
C LYS A 59 -10.27 -26.68 -15.96
N ASP A 60 -9.23 -27.07 -16.69
CA ASP A 60 -8.01 -26.27 -16.86
C ASP A 60 -8.25 -24.86 -17.43
N GLU A 61 -9.26 -24.72 -18.31
CA GLU A 61 -9.61 -23.44 -18.91
C GLU A 61 -10.22 -22.47 -17.88
N GLU A 62 -11.07 -22.97 -16.98
CA GLU A 62 -11.66 -22.18 -15.92
C GLU A 62 -10.63 -21.81 -14.85
N LYS A 63 -9.67 -22.72 -14.60
CA LYS A 63 -8.51 -22.44 -13.75
C LYS A 63 -7.62 -21.32 -14.31
N ARG A 64 -7.49 -21.22 -15.63
CA ARG A 64 -6.73 -20.16 -16.31
C ARG A 64 -7.44 -18.81 -16.17
N LEU A 65 -8.75 -18.78 -16.39
CA LEU A 65 -9.57 -17.56 -16.22
C LEU A 65 -9.56 -17.04 -14.78
N ARG A 66 -9.65 -17.93 -13.79
CA ARG A 66 -9.64 -17.55 -12.37
C ARG A 66 -8.29 -16.98 -11.93
N ARG A 67 -7.18 -17.53 -12.45
CA ARG A 67 -5.83 -16.99 -12.25
C ARG A 67 -5.66 -15.60 -12.88
N SER A 68 -6.16 -15.38 -14.11
CA SER A 68 -6.04 -14.07 -14.77
C SER A 68 -6.88 -13.00 -14.07
N ALA A 69 -8.09 -13.35 -13.63
CA ALA A 69 -8.95 -12.45 -12.87
C ALA A 69 -8.34 -12.08 -11.50
N HIS A 70 -7.72 -13.05 -10.81
CA HIS A 70 -7.05 -12.81 -9.54
C HIS A 70 -5.81 -11.91 -9.71
N ALA A 71 -5.00 -12.15 -10.74
CA ALA A 71 -3.85 -11.31 -11.06
C ALA A 71 -4.26 -9.85 -11.31
N ARG A 72 -5.35 -9.63 -12.06
CA ARG A 72 -5.89 -8.29 -12.32
C ARG A 72 -6.33 -7.58 -11.04
N LYS A 73 -6.96 -8.31 -10.12
CA LYS A 73 -7.44 -7.76 -8.84
C LYS A 73 -6.30 -7.37 -7.89
N GLU A 74 -5.21 -8.14 -7.87
CA GLU A 74 -4.03 -7.81 -7.05
C GLU A 74 -3.23 -6.63 -7.63
N THR A 75 -3.40 -6.33 -8.92
CA THR A 75 -2.84 -5.12 -9.56
C THR A 75 -3.73 -3.88 -9.47
N GLU A 76 -4.94 -3.96 -8.90
CA GLU A 76 -5.77 -2.76 -8.67
C GLU A 76 -5.08 -1.85 -7.66
N THR A 77 -4.61 -0.70 -8.14
CA THR A 77 -3.82 0.27 -7.36
C THR A 77 -4.67 0.99 -6.32
N ARG A 78 -4.01 1.51 -5.29
CA ARG A 78 -4.64 2.35 -4.26
C ARG A 78 -5.19 3.62 -4.91
N LEU A 79 -6.44 3.96 -4.61
CA LEU A 79 -7.11 5.15 -5.11
C LEU A 79 -6.53 6.40 -4.45
N GLY A 80 -6.11 7.37 -5.27
CA GLY A 80 -5.71 8.71 -4.86
C GLY A 80 -6.87 9.70 -4.92
N LEU A 81 -6.62 10.97 -4.59
CA LEU A 81 -7.65 12.02 -4.69
C LEU A 81 -7.97 12.33 -6.16
N GLU A 82 -6.99 12.15 -7.04
CA GLU A 82 -7.08 12.26 -8.49
C GLU A 82 -8.07 11.27 -9.13
N ASP A 83 -8.40 10.18 -8.44
CA ASP A 83 -9.39 9.20 -8.91
C ASP A 83 -10.84 9.64 -8.59
N PHE A 84 -11.03 10.79 -7.93
CA PHE A 84 -12.34 11.30 -7.55
C PHE A 84 -12.61 12.70 -8.12
N GLU A 85 -13.75 12.85 -8.79
CA GLU A 85 -14.31 14.15 -9.15
C GLU A 85 -15.27 14.62 -8.06
N SER A 86 -15.12 15.86 -7.59
CA SER A 86 -16.03 16.39 -6.58
C SER A 86 -17.29 16.95 -7.22
N LEU A 87 -18.43 16.29 -7.01
CA LEU A 87 -19.71 16.69 -7.60
C LEU A 87 -20.34 17.90 -6.92
N LYS A 88 -20.44 17.84 -5.59
CA LYS A 88 -21.12 18.88 -4.82
C LYS A 88 -20.58 18.95 -3.40
N VAL A 89 -20.54 20.18 -2.86
CA VAL A 89 -20.29 20.44 -1.44
C VAL A 89 -21.57 20.18 -0.66
N ILE A 90 -21.49 19.29 0.33
CA ILE A 90 -22.62 18.92 1.19
C ILE A 90 -22.55 19.54 2.59
N GLY A 91 -21.40 20.09 2.99
CA GLY A 91 -21.29 20.81 4.25
C GLY A 91 -19.95 21.50 4.45
N ARG A 92 -19.94 22.57 5.25
CA ARG A 92 -18.72 23.27 5.70
C ARG A 92 -18.77 23.44 7.22
N GLY A 93 -17.66 23.13 7.90
CA GLY A 93 -17.52 23.28 9.35
C GLY A 93 -16.10 23.64 9.75
N ALA A 94 -15.83 23.68 11.06
CA ALA A 94 -14.51 24.04 11.61
C ALA A 94 -13.38 23.08 11.18
N PHE A 95 -13.72 21.86 10.75
CA PHE A 95 -12.78 20.83 10.29
C PHE A 95 -12.62 20.78 8.77
N GLY A 96 -13.29 21.67 8.03
CA GLY A 96 -13.19 21.75 6.57
C GLY A 96 -14.50 21.52 5.83
N GLU A 97 -14.36 21.25 4.53
CA GLU A 97 -15.46 21.08 3.60
C GLU A 97 -15.66 19.60 3.25
N VAL A 98 -16.91 19.15 3.31
CA VAL A 98 -17.31 17.79 2.91
C VAL A 98 -17.93 17.85 1.52
N LYS A 99 -17.43 17.00 0.63
CA LYS A 99 -17.88 16.89 -0.77
C LYS A 99 -18.37 15.49 -1.05
N THR A 100 -19.32 15.35 -1.98
CA THR A 100 -19.69 14.06 -2.56
C THR A 100 -18.73 13.73 -3.70
N PRO A 101 -17.93 12.66 -3.60
CA PRO A 101 -17.02 12.24 -4.66
C PRO A 101 -17.71 11.32 -5.68
N GLU A 102 -17.36 11.47 -6.96
CA GLU A 102 -17.64 10.49 -8.02
C GLU A 102 -16.32 9.83 -8.46
N LEU A 103 -16.29 8.49 -8.48
CA LEU A 103 -15.10 7.74 -8.86
C LEU A 103 -14.92 7.75 -10.39
N LEU A 104 -13.82 8.34 -10.86
CA LEU A 104 -13.49 8.51 -12.28
C LEU A 104 -13.17 7.20 -13.01
N ILE A 105 -12.88 6.12 -12.27
CA ILE A 105 -12.47 4.81 -12.83
C ILE A 105 -13.58 4.14 -13.65
N LYS A 106 -14.85 4.57 -13.51
CA LYS A 106 -15.95 4.10 -14.38
C LYS A 106 -15.71 4.39 -15.88
N TYR A 107 -14.79 5.28 -16.24
CA TYR A 107 -14.48 5.63 -17.63
C TYR A 107 -13.21 4.97 -18.19
N ARG A 108 -12.43 4.23 -17.38
CA ARG A 108 -11.21 3.54 -17.87
C ARG A 108 -11.56 2.17 -18.43
N ASN A 109 -12.21 2.18 -19.60
CA ASN A 109 -12.52 1.00 -20.39
C ASN A 109 -11.21 0.31 -20.85
N PRO A 110 -10.92 -0.96 -20.51
CA PRO A 110 -9.70 -1.62 -20.95
C PRO A 110 -9.86 -2.33 -22.32
N THR A 111 -10.66 -1.78 -23.23
CA THR A 111 -10.86 -2.38 -24.55
C THR A 111 -10.86 -1.29 -25.63
N ALA A 112 -9.66 -0.85 -26.00
CA ALA A 112 -9.42 -0.13 -27.24
C ALA A 112 -8.05 -0.54 -27.79
N HIS A 113 -8.11 -1.33 -28.86
CA HIS A 113 -7.07 -1.81 -29.79
C HIS A 113 -6.23 -3.02 -29.38
#